data_AF-T1FYH5-F1
#
_entry.id   AF-T1FYH5-F1
#
_cell.length_a   1.000
_cell.length_b   1.000
_cell.length_c   1.000
_cell.angle_alpha   90.00
_cell.angle_beta   90.00
_cell.angle_gamma   90.00
#
_symmetry.space_group_name_H-M   'P 1'
#
loop_
_entity.id
_entity.type
_entity.pdbx_description
1 polymer ?
#
loop_
_entity_poly.entity_id
_entity_poly.type
_entity_poly.pdbx_seq_one_letter_code
_entity_poly.pdbx_strand_id
1 'polypeptide(L)'
;VVFMGSQKYPESTDFDTFLKAHTGSTNAHTDYEKTHFHFEIHSKYLCQALDRQFFISPLMERKNMLAEATVVDREWGMSLQKERARFEQLLLTSMARPDHPVSKFMWGNFQTLVEIPARDKMDVYQALQDFRKKHYVAQNMTLAVYTDQNPAEVEECIRAIFQRVPCRCRHHFVIRDVIDPFDTPEFRKIYRIIPVLSTKELEITWSLPSMLKHYRCKPLYYLENNIGDQGDGSIFSTLRRRRWVVNMLCGNNGSSQDLNSCYSIFRILFFLTSEGLENVQNIITVVFQYLKLLWRTPARLEAWAEMYQNDLNEFKYNEKVIWFSG
;
A
#
# COMPACT_ATOMS: atom_id res chain seq x y z
N VAL A 1 -4.45 -14.84 -10.70
CA VAL A 1 -4.25 -15.49 -12.04
C VAL A 1 -2.82 -15.88 -12.39
N VAL A 2 -1.76 -15.12 -12.02
CA VAL A 2 -0.36 -15.44 -12.41
C VAL A 2 0.14 -16.76 -11.80
N PHE A 3 -0.36 -17.14 -10.63
CA PHE A 3 -0.09 -18.43 -9.99
C PHE A 3 -0.87 -19.62 -10.60
N MET A 4 -1.83 -19.38 -11.48
CA MET A 4 -2.73 -20.40 -12.00
C MET A 4 -2.15 -21.11 -13.23
N GLY A 5 -0.96 -21.69 -13.04
CA GLY A 5 -0.26 -22.50 -14.03
C GLY A 5 0.68 -21.74 -14.96
N SER A 6 1.72 -22.44 -15.39
CA SER A 6 2.71 -22.00 -16.38
C SER A 6 2.87 -23.03 -17.49
N GLN A 7 3.60 -22.69 -18.55
CA GLN A 7 3.83 -23.62 -19.65
C GLN A 7 4.55 -24.91 -19.20
N LYS A 8 5.40 -24.83 -18.17
CA LYS A 8 6.10 -25.99 -17.59
C LYS A 8 5.23 -26.75 -16.58
N TYR A 9 4.36 -26.04 -15.85
CA TYR A 9 3.47 -26.60 -14.83
C TYR A 9 2.04 -26.15 -15.13
N PRO A 10 1.32 -26.82 -16.04
CA PRO A 10 0.05 -26.32 -16.59
C PRO A 10 -1.13 -26.42 -15.62
N GLU A 11 -1.03 -27.26 -14.58
CA GLU A 11 -2.10 -27.39 -13.59
C GLU A 11 -2.24 -26.12 -12.75
N SER A 12 -3.46 -25.57 -12.69
CA SER A 12 -3.74 -24.29 -12.03
C SER A 12 -3.49 -24.30 -10.52
N THR A 13 -3.51 -25.48 -9.90
CA THR A 13 -3.34 -25.71 -8.46
C THR A 13 -1.97 -26.29 -8.10
N ASP A 14 -1.08 -26.54 -9.06
CA ASP A 14 0.22 -27.20 -8.81
C ASP A 14 1.01 -26.50 -7.69
N PHE A 15 1.10 -25.17 -7.77
CA PHE A 15 1.92 -24.40 -6.84
C PHE A 15 1.41 -24.46 -5.41
N ASP A 16 0.11 -24.19 -5.23
CA ASP A 16 -0.54 -24.22 -3.92
C ASP A 16 -0.48 -25.63 -3.31
N THR A 17 -0.75 -26.66 -4.12
CA THR A 17 -0.64 -28.07 -3.70
C THR A 17 0.78 -28.42 -3.30
N PHE A 18 1.79 -28.00 -4.07
CA PHE A 18 3.18 -28.27 -3.76
C PHE A 18 3.65 -27.58 -2.48
N LEU A 19 3.30 -26.31 -2.29
CA LEU A 19 3.64 -25.59 -1.07
C LEU A 19 3.00 -26.28 0.14
N LYS A 20 1.70 -26.58 0.10
CA LYS A 20 0.99 -27.28 1.18
C LYS A 20 1.58 -28.65 1.49
N ALA A 21 1.96 -29.41 0.46
CA ALA A 21 2.61 -30.71 0.63
C ALA A 21 3.99 -30.63 1.34
N HIS A 22 4.61 -29.44 1.35
CA HIS A 22 5.91 -29.18 1.96
C HIS A 22 5.82 -28.09 3.06
N THR A 23 4.66 -28.04 3.74
CA THR A 23 4.39 -27.14 4.88
C THR A 23 4.73 -25.68 4.58
N GLY A 24 4.40 -25.25 3.37
CA GLY A 24 4.60 -23.91 2.86
C GLY A 24 3.28 -23.19 2.60
N SER A 25 3.37 -21.88 2.40
CA SER A 25 2.24 -21.00 2.08
C SER A 25 2.67 -19.96 1.05
N THR A 26 1.70 -19.31 0.40
CA THR A 26 1.95 -18.25 -0.59
C THR A 26 0.90 -17.17 -0.46
N ASN A 27 1.29 -15.93 -0.74
CA ASN A 27 0.34 -14.84 -0.86
C ASN A 27 0.89 -13.75 -1.80
N ALA A 28 0.00 -12.90 -2.28
CA ALA A 28 0.35 -11.74 -3.07
C ALA A 28 -0.56 -10.57 -2.73
N HIS A 29 -0.02 -9.36 -2.85
CA HIS A 29 -0.81 -8.14 -2.76
C HIS A 29 -0.42 -7.19 -3.88
N THR A 30 -1.40 -6.42 -4.35
CA THR A 30 -1.20 -5.38 -5.36
C THR A 30 -1.40 -4.03 -4.71
N ASP A 31 -0.34 -3.23 -4.77
CA ASP A 31 -0.27 -1.83 -4.37
C ASP A 31 -0.45 -0.91 -5.58
N TYR A 32 -0.40 0.40 -5.36
CA TYR A 32 -0.55 1.41 -6.41
C TYR A 32 0.56 1.37 -7.47
N GLU A 33 1.79 1.04 -7.06
CA GLU A 33 2.96 1.07 -7.94
C GLU A 33 3.67 -0.30 -8.06
N LYS A 34 3.26 -1.28 -7.25
CA LYS A 34 3.98 -2.55 -7.09
C LYS A 34 3.01 -3.71 -6.94
N THR A 35 3.43 -4.89 -7.39
CA THR A 35 2.78 -6.16 -7.02
C THR A 35 3.81 -6.99 -6.28
N HIS A 36 3.49 -7.37 -5.05
CA HIS A 36 4.37 -8.17 -4.21
C HIS A 36 3.89 -9.62 -4.20
N PHE A 37 4.80 -10.54 -4.50
CA PHE A 37 4.58 -11.97 -4.44
C PHE A 37 5.56 -12.55 -3.41
N HIS A 38 5.06 -13.39 -2.50
CA HIS A 38 5.91 -14.10 -1.55
C HIS A 38 5.37 -15.48 -1.28
N PHE A 39 6.27 -16.39 -0.93
CA PHE A 39 5.94 -17.71 -0.46
C PHE A 39 6.98 -18.16 0.57
N GLU A 40 6.59 -19.12 1.39
CA GLU A 40 7.47 -19.82 2.31
C GLU A 40 7.39 -21.31 2.00
N ILE A 41 8.51 -22.01 2.15
CA ILE A 41 8.60 -23.46 2.00
C ILE A 41 9.84 -23.94 2.75
N HIS A 42 9.83 -25.20 3.17
CA HIS A 42 11.03 -25.86 3.66
C HIS A 42 12.18 -25.73 2.64
N SER A 43 13.36 -25.28 3.09
CA SER A 43 14.46 -24.83 2.22
C SER A 43 14.89 -25.86 1.17
N LYS A 44 14.91 -27.16 1.54
CA LYS A 44 15.16 -28.30 0.62
C LYS A 44 14.39 -28.21 -0.72
N TYR A 45 13.20 -27.61 -0.73
CA TYR A 45 12.32 -27.54 -1.90
C TYR A 45 12.29 -26.15 -2.56
N LEU A 46 13.10 -25.20 -2.09
CA LEU A 46 13.14 -23.81 -2.55
C LEU A 46 13.34 -23.70 -4.07
N CYS A 47 14.36 -24.38 -4.60
CA CYS A 47 14.65 -24.37 -6.04
C CYS A 47 13.51 -24.93 -6.88
N GLN A 48 12.86 -25.99 -6.40
CA GLN A 48 11.70 -26.56 -7.09
C GLN A 48 10.52 -25.58 -7.05
N ALA A 49 10.28 -24.90 -5.92
CA ALA A 49 9.23 -23.90 -5.81
C ALA A 49 9.46 -22.72 -6.77
N LEU A 50 10.68 -22.19 -6.84
CA LEU A 50 11.05 -21.09 -7.73
C LEU A 50 10.93 -21.45 -9.22
N ASP A 51 11.15 -22.72 -9.57
CA ASP A 51 11.12 -23.19 -10.96
C ASP A 51 9.71 -23.28 -11.57
N ARG A 52 8.62 -22.95 -10.84
CA ARG A 52 7.26 -22.94 -11.42
C ARG A 52 6.98 -21.87 -12.50
N GLN A 53 7.95 -21.01 -12.82
CA GLN A 53 7.95 -20.14 -14.01
C GLN A 53 6.81 -19.11 -14.14
N PHE A 54 6.21 -18.65 -13.04
CA PHE A 54 5.09 -17.68 -13.06
C PHE A 54 5.42 -16.34 -13.75
N PHE A 55 6.68 -15.96 -13.80
CA PHE A 55 7.12 -14.70 -14.42
C PHE A 55 7.65 -14.90 -15.84
N ILE A 56 7.85 -16.15 -16.27
CA ILE A 56 8.44 -16.51 -17.57
C ILE A 56 7.34 -16.86 -18.58
N SER A 57 6.43 -17.76 -18.24
CA SER A 57 5.39 -18.25 -19.16
C SER A 57 4.07 -18.71 -18.50
N PRO A 58 3.40 -17.88 -17.67
CA PRO A 58 2.07 -18.16 -17.14
C PRO A 58 1.04 -18.30 -18.27
N LEU A 59 0.12 -19.25 -18.10
CA LEU A 59 -0.94 -19.55 -19.06
C LEU A 59 -2.06 -18.51 -19.04
N MET A 60 -2.45 -18.09 -17.83
CA MET A 60 -3.56 -17.15 -17.55
C MET A 60 -4.85 -17.53 -18.30
N GLU A 61 -5.20 -18.82 -18.29
CA GLU A 61 -6.34 -19.35 -19.07
C GLU A 61 -7.66 -18.61 -18.79
N ARG A 62 -8.46 -18.40 -19.84
CA ARG A 62 -9.75 -17.68 -19.76
C ARG A 62 -10.69 -18.24 -18.68
N LYS A 63 -10.71 -19.57 -18.52
CA LYS A 63 -11.55 -20.25 -17.51
C LYS A 63 -11.19 -19.82 -16.09
N ASN A 64 -9.90 -19.65 -15.82
CA ASN A 64 -9.37 -19.27 -14.52
C ASN A 64 -9.58 -17.78 -14.24
N MET A 65 -9.63 -16.94 -15.28
CA MET A 65 -9.91 -15.50 -15.14
C MET A 65 -11.31 -15.23 -14.61
N LEU A 66 -12.32 -15.96 -15.07
CA LEU A 66 -13.70 -15.77 -14.60
C LEU A 66 -13.87 -16.20 -13.14
N ALA A 67 -13.24 -17.33 -12.77
CA ALA A 67 -13.21 -17.80 -11.40
C ALA A 67 -12.51 -16.76 -10.49
N GLU A 68 -11.37 -16.23 -10.91
CA GLU A 68 -10.66 -15.19 -10.16
C GLU A 68 -11.48 -13.89 -10.03
N ALA A 69 -12.17 -13.47 -11.10
CA ALA A 69 -13.01 -12.27 -11.03
C ALA A 69 -14.09 -12.38 -9.95
N THR A 70 -14.62 -13.59 -9.72
CA THR A 70 -15.55 -13.87 -8.62
C THR A 70 -14.89 -13.76 -7.24
N VAL A 71 -13.62 -14.18 -7.12
CA VAL A 71 -12.85 -14.05 -5.88
C VAL A 71 -12.59 -12.57 -5.57
N VAL A 72 -12.14 -11.80 -6.56
CA VAL A 72 -11.91 -10.35 -6.43
C VAL A 72 -13.20 -9.62 -6.03
N ASP A 73 -14.33 -10.00 -6.62
CA ASP A 73 -15.64 -9.42 -6.28
C ASP A 73 -16.02 -9.69 -4.81
N ARG A 74 -15.75 -10.90 -4.31
CA ARG A 74 -15.95 -11.24 -2.90
C ARG A 74 -15.04 -10.44 -1.97
N GLU A 75 -13.76 -10.29 -2.32
CA GLU A 75 -12.82 -9.47 -1.56
C GLU A 75 -13.25 -8.01 -1.47
N TRP A 76 -13.75 -7.46 -2.59
CA TRP A 76 -14.35 -6.13 -2.61
C TRP A 76 -15.58 -6.06 -1.70
N GLY A 77 -16.49 -7.04 -1.80
CA GLY A 77 -17.69 -7.12 -0.97
C GLY A 77 -17.39 -7.12 0.54
N MET A 78 -16.35 -7.84 0.97
CA MET A 78 -15.90 -7.81 2.37
C MET A 78 -15.32 -6.45 2.79
N SER A 79 -14.71 -5.72 1.85
CA SER A 79 -14.07 -4.43 2.10
C SER A 79 -15.06 -3.28 2.21
N LEU A 80 -16.27 -3.41 1.65
CA LEU A 80 -17.36 -2.43 1.77
C LEU A 80 -17.79 -2.14 3.21
N GLN A 81 -17.56 -3.09 4.13
CA GLN A 81 -17.86 -2.94 5.56
C GLN A 81 -16.74 -2.24 6.33
N LYS A 82 -15.55 -2.07 5.73
CA LYS A 82 -14.41 -1.41 6.36
C LYS A 82 -14.48 0.09 6.10
N GLU A 83 -14.62 0.89 7.16
CA GLU A 83 -14.72 2.36 7.03
C GLU A 83 -13.53 2.95 6.32
N ARG A 84 -12.32 2.45 6.62
CA ARG A 84 -11.09 2.93 6.00
C ARG A 84 -11.08 2.75 4.49
N ALA A 85 -11.51 1.60 3.99
CA ALA A 85 -11.58 1.34 2.55
C ALA A 85 -12.58 2.27 1.84
N ARG A 86 -13.72 2.56 2.48
CA ARG A 86 -14.71 3.51 1.96
C ARG A 86 -14.16 4.94 1.91
N PHE A 87 -13.47 5.35 2.98
CA PHE A 87 -12.87 6.68 3.08
C PHE A 87 -11.75 6.86 2.05
N GLU A 88 -10.88 5.86 1.90
CA GLU A 88 -9.83 5.84 0.88
C GLU A 88 -10.42 5.94 -0.52
N GLN A 89 -11.46 5.16 -0.82
CA GLN A 89 -12.12 5.22 -2.11
C GLN A 89 -12.75 6.60 -2.36
N LEU A 90 -13.38 7.21 -1.35
CA LEU A 90 -13.93 8.55 -1.45
C LEU A 90 -12.82 9.58 -1.75
N LEU A 91 -11.72 9.55 -1.00
CA LEU A 91 -10.62 10.50 -1.16
C LEU A 91 -9.92 10.32 -2.51
N LEU A 92 -9.46 9.11 -2.81
CA LEU A 92 -8.59 8.84 -3.94
C LEU A 92 -9.36 8.87 -5.26
N THR A 93 -10.56 8.28 -5.33
CA THR A 93 -11.34 8.22 -6.58
C THR A 93 -12.19 9.47 -6.83
N SER A 94 -12.80 10.04 -5.79
CA SER A 94 -13.75 11.15 -6.00
C SER A 94 -13.13 12.54 -5.85
N MET A 95 -11.99 12.67 -5.15
CA MET A 95 -11.36 13.99 -4.93
C MET A 95 -10.08 14.20 -5.75
N ALA A 96 -9.49 13.14 -6.30
CA ALA A 96 -8.37 13.30 -7.22
C ALA A 96 -8.84 13.77 -8.60
N ARG A 97 -7.92 14.35 -9.37
CA ARG A 97 -8.18 14.73 -10.75
C ARG A 97 -8.59 13.50 -11.61
N PRO A 98 -9.63 13.62 -12.46
CA PRO A 98 -10.11 12.50 -13.28
C PRO A 98 -9.07 11.95 -14.28
N ASP A 99 -8.10 12.78 -14.71
CA ASP A 99 -7.02 12.39 -15.61
C ASP A 99 -5.84 11.70 -14.89
N HIS A 100 -5.79 11.77 -13.56
CA HIS A 100 -4.73 11.15 -12.77
C HIS A 100 -5.00 9.65 -12.54
N PRO A 101 -4.00 8.76 -12.68
CA PRO A 101 -4.18 7.32 -12.42
C PRO A 101 -4.70 6.94 -11.02
N VAL A 102 -4.60 7.83 -10.03
CA VAL A 102 -5.01 7.56 -8.64
C VAL A 102 -6.53 7.63 -8.50
N SER A 103 -7.22 8.30 -9.44
CA SER A 103 -8.68 8.35 -9.46
C SER A 103 -9.30 7.01 -9.83
N LYS A 104 -8.53 6.07 -10.38
CA LYS A 104 -9.03 4.76 -10.81
C LYS A 104 -9.49 3.92 -9.61
N PHE A 105 -10.52 3.13 -9.83
CA PHE A 105 -10.91 2.08 -8.90
C PHE A 105 -9.90 0.93 -8.96
N MET A 106 -9.01 0.88 -7.97
CA MET A 106 -7.85 -0.03 -7.94
C MET A 106 -8.20 -1.47 -7.58
N TRP A 107 -9.29 -1.69 -6.86
CA TRP A 107 -9.66 -3.04 -6.39
C TRP A 107 -10.10 -3.93 -7.56
N GLY A 108 -10.94 -3.36 -8.44
CA GLY A 108 -11.72 -4.15 -9.40
C GLY A 108 -12.87 -4.90 -8.73
N ASN A 109 -13.86 -5.26 -9.55
CA ASN A 109 -14.97 -6.12 -9.16
C ASN A 109 -15.50 -6.85 -10.39
N PHE A 110 -16.57 -7.64 -10.24
CA PHE A 110 -17.14 -8.39 -11.35
C PHE A 110 -17.61 -7.47 -12.49
N GLN A 111 -18.14 -6.28 -12.16
CA GLN A 111 -18.59 -5.30 -13.16
C GLN A 111 -17.42 -4.77 -14.00
N THR A 112 -16.32 -4.36 -13.36
CA THR A 112 -15.19 -3.76 -14.07
C THR A 112 -14.33 -4.78 -14.82
N LEU A 113 -14.29 -6.03 -14.35
CA LEU A 113 -13.46 -7.08 -14.92
C LEU A 113 -14.19 -7.96 -15.94
N VAL A 114 -15.52 -8.04 -15.88
CA VAL A 114 -16.34 -8.93 -16.72
C VAL A 114 -17.43 -8.18 -17.47
N GLU A 115 -18.37 -7.52 -16.77
CA GLU A 115 -19.58 -6.97 -17.40
C GLU A 115 -19.30 -5.80 -18.34
N ILE A 116 -18.54 -4.80 -17.89
CA ILE A 116 -18.18 -3.62 -18.67
C ILE A 116 -17.33 -4.02 -19.89
N PRO A 117 -16.25 -4.81 -19.74
CA PRO A 117 -15.50 -5.30 -20.89
C PRO A 117 -16.34 -6.12 -21.88
N ALA A 118 -17.26 -6.97 -21.40
CA ALA A 118 -18.14 -7.75 -22.27
C ALA A 118 -19.09 -6.85 -23.07
N ARG A 119 -19.68 -5.83 -22.43
CA ARG A 119 -20.52 -4.82 -23.09
C ARG A 119 -19.74 -4.04 -24.15
N ASP A 120 -18.51 -3.65 -23.82
CA ASP A 120 -17.66 -2.82 -24.68
C ASP A 120 -16.86 -3.66 -25.70
N LYS A 121 -17.12 -4.98 -25.77
CA LYS A 121 -16.44 -5.96 -26.65
C LYS A 121 -14.91 -5.96 -26.51
N MET A 122 -14.41 -5.67 -25.31
CA MET A 122 -13.00 -5.69 -25.00
C MET A 122 -12.53 -7.10 -24.66
N ASP A 123 -11.46 -7.57 -25.32
CA ASP A 123 -10.85 -8.85 -24.95
C ASP A 123 -9.94 -8.69 -23.72
N VAL A 124 -10.52 -8.97 -22.55
CA VAL A 124 -9.82 -8.91 -21.25
C VAL A 124 -8.61 -9.83 -21.20
N TYR A 125 -8.66 -11.00 -21.85
CA TYR A 125 -7.53 -11.93 -21.89
C TYR A 125 -6.35 -11.32 -22.65
N GLN A 126 -6.62 -10.71 -23.80
CA GLN A 126 -5.58 -10.03 -24.58
C GLN A 126 -5.01 -8.84 -23.81
N ALA A 127 -5.87 -8.04 -23.18
CA ALA A 127 -5.45 -6.92 -22.34
C ALA A 127 -4.55 -7.35 -21.15
N LEU A 128 -4.89 -8.47 -20.50
CA LEU A 128 -4.08 -9.03 -19.41
C LEU A 128 -2.72 -9.53 -19.93
N GLN A 129 -2.69 -10.21 -21.08
CA GLN A 129 -1.46 -10.65 -21.72
C GLN A 129 -0.57 -9.46 -22.11
N ASP A 130 -1.15 -8.39 -22.64
CA ASP A 130 -0.43 -7.18 -23.02
C ASP A 130 0.08 -6.43 -21.78
N PHE A 131 -0.71 -6.35 -20.72
CA PHE A 131 -0.30 -5.78 -19.44
C PHE A 131 0.91 -6.52 -18.87
N ARG A 132 0.85 -7.86 -18.83
CA ARG A 132 1.96 -8.71 -18.38
C ARG A 132 3.21 -8.47 -19.24
N LYS A 133 3.09 -8.57 -20.58
CA LYS A 133 4.22 -8.37 -21.50
C LYS A 133 4.86 -6.99 -21.37
N LYS A 134 4.08 -5.98 -21.00
CA LYS A 134 4.52 -4.61 -20.83
C LYS A 134 5.22 -4.37 -19.49
N HIS A 135 4.66 -4.88 -18.39
CA HIS A 135 5.07 -4.51 -17.03
C HIS A 135 5.91 -5.58 -16.31
N TYR A 136 5.68 -6.87 -16.59
CA TYR A 136 6.37 -7.99 -15.93
C TYR A 136 7.67 -8.32 -16.67
N VAL A 137 8.64 -7.41 -16.54
CA VAL A 137 9.99 -7.51 -17.13
C VAL A 137 11.05 -7.47 -16.06
N ALA A 138 12.20 -8.11 -16.30
CA ALA A 138 13.28 -8.26 -15.33
C ALA A 138 13.75 -6.92 -14.72
N GLN A 139 13.74 -5.82 -15.49
CA GLN A 139 14.13 -4.48 -15.03
C GLN A 139 13.24 -3.90 -13.93
N ASN A 140 11.99 -4.36 -13.83
CA ASN A 140 11.01 -3.86 -12.86
C ASN A 140 10.84 -4.83 -11.68
N MET A 141 11.63 -5.90 -11.62
CA MET A 141 11.52 -6.93 -10.60
C MET A 141 12.68 -6.84 -9.61
N THR A 142 12.38 -7.16 -8.36
CA THR A 142 13.38 -7.36 -7.31
C THR A 142 13.02 -8.66 -6.61
N LEU A 143 14.01 -9.55 -6.47
CA LEU A 143 13.87 -10.83 -5.80
C LEU A 143 14.72 -10.81 -4.54
N ALA A 144 14.11 -11.18 -3.42
CA ALA A 144 14.80 -11.45 -2.16
C ALA A 144 14.55 -12.91 -1.78
N VAL A 145 15.61 -13.62 -1.39
CA VAL A 145 15.53 -15.01 -0.96
C VAL A 145 16.24 -15.15 0.38
N TYR A 146 15.54 -15.73 1.34
CA TYR A 146 16.07 -16.07 2.65
C TYR A 146 16.08 -17.59 2.81
N THR A 147 17.24 -18.15 3.14
CA THR A 147 17.44 -19.59 3.23
C THR A 147 18.60 -19.93 4.15
N ASP A 148 18.56 -21.12 4.75
CA ASP A 148 19.65 -21.74 5.51
C ASP A 148 20.61 -22.58 4.64
N GLN A 149 20.31 -22.72 3.34
CA GLN A 149 21.18 -23.39 2.38
C GLN A 149 22.39 -22.56 2.01
N ASN A 150 23.38 -23.21 1.39
CA ASN A 150 24.57 -22.56 0.85
C ASN A 150 24.16 -21.46 -0.16
N PRO A 151 24.49 -20.17 0.10
CA PRO A 151 24.10 -19.08 -0.78
C PRO A 151 24.58 -19.24 -2.23
N ALA A 152 25.75 -19.86 -2.44
CA ALA A 152 26.30 -20.06 -3.78
C ALA A 152 25.45 -21.03 -4.63
N GLU A 153 24.99 -22.13 -4.03
CA GLU A 153 24.15 -23.13 -4.69
C GLU A 153 22.76 -22.56 -5.03
N VAL A 154 22.20 -21.81 -4.09
CA VAL A 154 20.90 -21.15 -4.28
C VAL A 154 20.99 -20.04 -5.32
N GLU A 155 22.09 -19.27 -5.35
CA GLU A 155 22.32 -18.26 -6.40
C GLU A 155 22.38 -18.91 -7.80
N GLU A 156 23.12 -20.01 -7.95
CA GLU A 156 23.22 -20.71 -9.25
C GLU A 156 21.84 -21.16 -9.75
N CYS A 157 21.06 -21.77 -8.85
CA CYS A 157 19.69 -22.18 -9.11
C CYS A 157 18.78 -20.99 -9.49
N ILE A 158 18.81 -19.90 -8.72
CA ILE A 158 18.04 -18.68 -9.01
C ILE A 158 18.44 -18.12 -10.37
N ARG A 159 19.74 -18.01 -10.64
CA ARG A 159 20.25 -17.49 -11.92
C ARG A 159 19.78 -18.36 -13.09
N ALA A 160 19.83 -19.68 -12.95
CA ALA A 160 19.38 -20.62 -13.98
C ALA A 160 17.90 -20.43 -14.35
N ILE A 161 17.05 -20.12 -13.37
CA ILE A 161 15.61 -19.91 -13.53
C ILE A 161 15.31 -18.49 -14.04
N PHE A 162 15.74 -17.47 -13.29
CA PHE A 162 15.31 -16.08 -13.51
C PHE A 162 16.00 -15.38 -14.68
N GLN A 163 17.11 -15.93 -15.21
CA GLN A 163 17.69 -15.44 -16.48
C GLN A 163 16.72 -15.53 -17.67
N ARG A 164 15.69 -16.40 -17.56
CA ARG A 164 14.67 -16.59 -18.59
C ARG A 164 13.54 -15.55 -18.52
N VAL A 165 13.51 -14.72 -17.48
CA VAL A 165 12.50 -13.65 -17.37
C VAL A 165 12.73 -12.64 -18.49
N PRO A 166 11.68 -12.26 -19.25
CA PRO A 166 11.81 -11.31 -20.33
C PRO A 166 12.45 -9.99 -19.88
N CYS A 167 13.47 -9.57 -20.61
CA CYS A 167 14.22 -8.35 -20.37
C CYS A 167 13.91 -7.37 -21.50
N ARG A 168 13.37 -6.18 -21.18
CA ARG A 168 13.13 -5.12 -22.18
C ARG A 168 14.08 -3.96 -21.93
N CYS A 169 15.06 -3.78 -22.82
CA CYS A 169 16.09 -2.73 -22.73
C CYS A 169 15.57 -1.28 -22.90
N ARG A 170 14.27 -1.01 -22.68
CA ARG A 170 13.70 0.34 -22.79
C ARG A 170 13.16 0.80 -21.44
N HIS A 171 13.70 1.94 -21.01
CA HIS A 171 13.27 2.87 -19.97
C HIS A 171 12.43 2.30 -18.82
N HIS A 172 13.00 2.32 -17.62
CA HIS A 172 12.27 2.17 -16.37
C HIS A 172 11.01 3.04 -16.42
N PHE A 173 9.82 2.42 -16.25
CA PHE A 173 8.55 3.13 -16.26
C PHE A 173 8.51 4.00 -15.01
N VAL A 174 8.77 5.29 -15.17
CA VAL A 174 8.62 6.26 -14.09
C VAL A 174 7.42 7.11 -14.42
N ILE A 175 6.44 7.13 -13.51
CA ILE A 175 5.35 8.10 -13.54
C ILE A 175 5.98 9.46 -13.18
N ARG A 176 6.58 10.14 -14.15
CA ARG A 176 7.27 11.44 -13.93
C ARG A 176 6.37 12.64 -14.16
N ASP A 177 5.33 12.47 -14.96
CA ASP A 177 4.64 13.60 -15.59
C ASP A 177 3.28 13.93 -14.95
N VAL A 178 2.88 13.22 -13.89
CA VAL A 178 1.61 13.46 -13.20
C VAL A 178 1.90 13.77 -11.73
N ILE A 179 1.81 15.05 -11.39
CA ILE A 179 2.10 15.61 -10.07
C ILE A 179 0.81 16.26 -9.55
N ASP A 180 0.64 16.30 -8.23
CA ASP A 180 -0.47 16.97 -7.53
C ASP A 180 -1.89 16.48 -7.91
N PRO A 181 -2.23 15.20 -7.63
CA PRO A 181 -3.55 14.65 -7.93
C PRO A 181 -4.71 15.37 -7.24
N PHE A 182 -4.46 16.06 -6.14
CA PHE A 182 -5.48 16.61 -5.25
C PHE A 182 -5.60 18.13 -5.32
N ASP A 183 -4.98 18.81 -6.31
CA ASP A 183 -5.29 20.21 -6.58
C ASP A 183 -6.64 20.35 -7.30
N THR A 184 -7.71 20.05 -6.57
CA THR A 184 -9.09 20.12 -7.05
C THR A 184 -9.94 20.96 -6.08
N PRO A 185 -11.02 21.60 -6.56
CA PRO A 185 -12.01 22.22 -5.67
C PRO A 185 -12.67 21.20 -4.73
N GLU A 186 -12.80 19.94 -5.15
CA GLU A 186 -13.37 18.84 -4.39
C GLU A 186 -12.54 18.55 -3.15
N PHE A 187 -11.23 18.41 -3.29
CA PHE A 187 -10.35 18.14 -2.14
C PHE A 187 -10.35 19.25 -1.08
N ARG A 188 -10.64 20.50 -1.46
CA ARG A 188 -10.62 21.68 -0.58
C ARG A 188 -11.96 21.95 0.11
N LYS A 189 -12.68 20.90 0.52
CA LYS A 189 -14.01 20.97 1.16
C LYS A 189 -14.05 20.19 2.47
N ILE A 190 -15.02 20.54 3.32
CA ILE A 190 -15.35 19.75 4.51
C ILE A 190 -16.48 18.78 4.13
N TYR A 191 -16.25 17.49 4.37
CA TYR A 191 -17.22 16.43 4.11
C TYR A 191 -17.79 15.90 5.42
N ARG A 192 -19.10 15.72 5.46
CA ARG A 192 -19.80 15.03 6.55
C ARG A 192 -20.21 13.65 6.05
N ILE A 193 -19.62 12.62 6.63
CA ILE A 193 -19.81 11.23 6.19
C ILE A 193 -20.62 10.53 7.26
N ILE A 194 -21.65 9.78 6.83
CA ILE A 194 -22.39 8.89 7.73
C ILE A 194 -21.60 7.58 7.81
N PRO A 195 -21.01 7.26 8.98
CA PRO A 195 -20.24 6.04 9.14
C PRO A 195 -21.14 4.80 9.09
N VAL A 196 -20.56 3.65 8.77
CA VAL A 196 -21.24 2.35 8.86
C VAL A 196 -21.21 1.86 10.30
N LEU A 197 -20.11 2.14 11.00
CA LEU A 197 -19.94 1.85 12.41
C LEU A 197 -20.36 3.05 13.26
N SER A 198 -20.54 2.85 14.57
CA SER A 198 -20.86 3.94 15.50
C SER A 198 -19.58 4.71 15.90
N THR A 199 -18.89 5.28 14.91
CA THR A 199 -17.64 6.04 15.08
C THR A 199 -17.91 7.54 15.01
N LYS A 200 -17.08 8.33 15.70
CA LYS A 200 -17.10 9.80 15.68
C LYS A 200 -15.69 10.26 15.42
N GLU A 201 -15.40 10.63 14.18
CA GLU A 201 -14.05 10.89 13.74
C GLU A 201 -13.95 12.23 13.01
N LEU A 202 -12.81 12.90 13.18
CA LEU A 202 -12.42 14.07 12.40
C LEU A 202 -11.04 13.77 11.79
N GLU A 203 -11.00 13.62 10.47
CA GLU A 203 -9.75 13.54 9.71
C GLU A 203 -9.48 14.89 9.04
N ILE A 204 -8.26 15.41 9.23
CA ILE A 204 -7.73 16.56 8.49
C ILE A 204 -6.57 16.06 7.63
N THR A 205 -6.64 16.33 6.33
CA THR A 205 -5.78 15.68 5.34
C THR A 205 -5.10 16.72 4.46
N TRP A 206 -3.78 16.59 4.34
CA TRP A 206 -2.94 17.41 3.46
C TRP A 206 -2.36 16.56 2.35
N SER A 207 -2.47 17.04 1.11
CA SER A 207 -1.70 16.51 -0.01
C SER A 207 -0.40 17.30 -0.16
N LEU A 208 0.70 16.57 -0.29
CA LEU A 208 2.06 17.08 -0.41
C LEU A 208 2.73 16.43 -1.63
N PRO A 209 3.80 17.04 -2.18
CA PRO A 209 4.66 16.38 -3.15
C PRO A 209 5.25 15.08 -2.61
N SER A 210 5.64 14.16 -3.49
CA SER A 210 6.26 12.88 -3.09
C SER A 210 7.49 13.08 -2.19
N MET A 211 7.43 12.51 -0.98
CA MET A 211 8.51 12.54 0.00
C MET A 211 9.42 11.31 -0.05
N LEU A 212 9.23 10.39 -1.00
CA LEU A 212 10.00 9.13 -1.11
C LEU A 212 11.51 9.36 -1.16
N LYS A 213 11.96 10.41 -1.86
CA LYS A 213 13.39 10.74 -1.99
C LYS A 213 14.02 11.26 -0.69
N HIS A 214 13.19 11.70 0.25
CA HIS A 214 13.61 12.28 1.52
C HIS A 214 13.69 11.23 2.65
N TYR A 215 13.80 9.94 2.31
CA TYR A 215 13.82 8.83 3.28
C TYR A 215 14.91 8.93 4.36
N ARG A 216 16.00 9.67 4.11
CA ARG A 216 17.08 9.88 5.08
C ARG A 216 16.78 10.92 6.13
N CYS A 217 16.10 12.01 5.76
CA CYS A 217 15.73 13.07 6.72
C CYS A 217 14.33 12.87 7.31
N LYS A 218 13.49 12.03 6.68
CA LYS A 218 12.15 11.63 7.12
C LYS A 218 11.28 12.83 7.57
N PRO A 219 11.02 13.83 6.71
CA PRO A 219 10.36 15.08 7.12
C PRO A 219 8.93 14.87 7.64
N LEU A 220 8.17 13.94 7.03
CA LEU A 220 6.81 13.63 7.49
C LEU A 220 6.83 12.94 8.86
N TYR A 221 7.80 12.05 9.10
CA TYR A 221 7.98 11.41 10.41
C TYR A 221 8.35 12.43 11.49
N TYR A 222 9.16 13.44 11.15
CA TYR A 222 9.44 14.55 12.06
C TYR A 222 8.16 15.33 12.42
N LEU A 223 7.33 15.68 11.44
CA LEU A 223 6.06 16.36 11.70
C LEU A 223 5.10 15.48 12.51
N GLU A 224 5.04 14.19 12.20
CA GLU A 224 4.26 13.19 12.94
C GLU A 224 4.66 13.15 14.41
N ASN A 225 5.96 13.10 14.74
CA ASN A 225 6.41 13.09 16.13
C ASN A 225 6.07 14.40 16.87
N ASN A 226 6.20 15.55 16.20
CA ASN A 226 5.93 16.85 16.84
C ASN A 226 4.43 17.14 17.00
N ILE A 227 3.60 16.72 16.04
CA ILE A 227 2.14 16.92 16.09
C ILE A 227 1.48 15.81 16.90
N GLY A 228 1.98 14.59 16.75
CA GLY A 228 1.56 13.38 17.43
C GLY A 228 1.93 13.30 18.91
N ASP A 229 2.75 14.22 19.41
CA ASP A 229 3.13 14.28 20.82
C ASP A 229 1.89 14.26 21.73
N GLN A 230 1.97 13.46 22.78
CA GLN A 230 0.92 13.31 23.78
C GLN A 230 1.31 13.91 25.13
N GLY A 231 2.51 14.49 25.24
CA GLY A 231 3.02 15.16 26.42
C GLY A 231 2.23 16.40 26.83
N ASP A 232 2.59 16.97 27.98
CA ASP A 232 1.97 18.19 28.48
C ASP A 232 2.27 19.38 27.57
N GLY A 233 1.21 20.10 27.21
CA GLY A 233 1.29 21.24 26.27
C GLY A 233 1.09 20.84 24.81
N SER A 234 1.02 19.55 24.49
CA SER A 234 0.66 19.06 23.16
C SER A 234 -0.76 19.45 22.74
N ILE A 235 -1.01 19.35 21.43
CA ILE A 235 -2.35 19.47 20.87
C ILE A 235 -3.30 18.40 21.45
N PHE A 236 -2.83 17.16 21.56
CA PHE A 236 -3.62 16.06 22.10
C PHE A 236 -4.00 16.30 23.56
N SER A 237 -3.03 16.66 24.41
CA SER A 237 -3.28 16.98 25.82
C SER A 237 -4.28 18.13 25.98
N THR A 238 -4.18 19.17 25.15
CA THR A 238 -5.08 20.32 25.18
C THR A 238 -6.52 19.95 24.81
N LEU A 239 -6.71 19.17 23.74
CA LEU A 239 -8.04 18.74 23.30
C LEU A 239 -8.66 17.69 24.25
N ARG A 240 -7.83 16.82 24.83
CA ARG A 240 -8.24 15.81 25.81
C ARG A 240 -8.67 16.43 27.14
N ARG A 241 -7.98 17.47 27.63
CA ARG A 241 -8.39 18.22 28.84
C ARG A 241 -9.77 18.86 28.69
N ARG A 242 -10.13 19.28 27.47
CA ARG A 242 -11.47 19.79 27.13
C ARG A 242 -12.50 18.69 26.88
N ARG A 243 -12.14 17.42 27.05
CA ARG A 243 -12.97 16.24 26.79
C ARG A 243 -13.51 16.16 25.37
N TRP A 244 -12.85 16.78 24.40
CA TRP A 244 -13.27 16.75 22.99
C TRP A 244 -12.76 15.52 22.25
N VAL A 245 -11.56 15.04 22.61
CA VAL A 245 -10.88 13.95 21.91
C VAL A 245 -10.53 12.84 22.89
N VAL A 246 -10.77 11.60 22.46
CA VAL A 246 -10.41 10.36 23.18
C VAL A 246 -9.01 9.89 22.77
N ASN A 247 -8.73 9.89 21.47
CA ASN A 247 -7.47 9.43 20.90
C ASN A 247 -7.14 10.22 19.63
N MET A 248 -5.87 10.24 19.22
CA MET A 248 -5.40 10.91 18.03
C MET A 248 -4.35 10.06 17.33
N LEU A 249 -4.45 9.97 16.00
CA LEU A 249 -3.41 9.45 15.13
C LEU A 249 -2.93 10.58 14.23
N CYS A 250 -1.63 10.63 13.99
CA CYS A 250 -1.02 11.63 13.13
C CYS A 250 0.01 10.94 12.26
N GLY A 251 0.20 11.43 11.04
CA GLY A 251 1.35 11.06 10.23
C GLY A 251 1.00 10.53 8.85
N ASN A 252 1.94 9.76 8.34
CA ASN A 252 1.86 9.05 7.08
C ASN A 252 2.24 7.60 7.36
N ASN A 253 1.33 6.67 7.08
CA ASN A 253 1.52 5.26 7.42
C ASN A 253 2.54 4.53 6.50
N GLY A 254 3.20 5.25 5.58
CA GLY A 254 4.18 4.70 4.64
C GLY A 254 3.61 3.76 3.58
N SER A 255 2.28 3.59 3.54
CA SER A 255 1.62 2.75 2.53
C SER A 255 1.74 3.35 1.13
N SER A 256 1.63 2.52 0.10
CA SER A 256 1.66 2.98 -1.30
C SER A 256 0.52 3.98 -1.64
N GLN A 257 -0.56 3.96 -0.85
CA GLN A 257 -1.68 4.88 -0.92
C GLN A 257 -1.33 6.28 -0.41
N ASP A 258 -0.58 6.35 0.68
CA ASP A 258 -0.24 7.61 1.35
C ASP A 258 1.14 8.13 0.91
N LEU A 259 2.01 7.30 0.37
CA LEU A 259 3.36 7.65 -0.05
C LEU A 259 3.75 6.89 -1.33
N ASN A 260 3.76 7.60 -2.46
CA ASN A 260 4.13 7.05 -3.76
C ASN A 260 4.93 8.05 -4.60
N SER A 261 5.23 7.71 -5.84
CA SER A 261 6.06 8.54 -6.73
C SER A 261 5.39 9.86 -7.15
N CYS A 262 4.06 9.95 -7.02
CA CYS A 262 3.28 11.12 -7.45
C CYS A 262 3.02 12.10 -6.30
N TYR A 263 2.72 11.61 -5.10
CA TYR A 263 2.34 12.45 -3.96
C TYR A 263 2.66 11.82 -2.60
N SER A 264 2.41 12.58 -1.55
CA SER A 264 2.36 12.10 -0.17
C SER A 264 1.13 12.70 0.54
N ILE A 265 0.47 11.90 1.38
CA ILE A 265 -0.66 12.34 2.19
C ILE A 265 -0.21 12.41 3.65
N PHE A 266 -0.48 13.52 4.31
CA PHE A 266 -0.29 13.66 5.75
C PHE A 266 -1.64 13.85 6.41
N ARG A 267 -1.88 13.16 7.53
CA ARG A 267 -3.20 13.08 8.15
C ARG A 267 -3.11 13.37 9.63
N ILE A 268 -4.16 13.99 10.17
CA ILE A 268 -4.43 14.02 11.60
C ILE A 268 -5.85 13.52 11.79
N LEU A 269 -5.98 12.36 12.44
CA LEU A 269 -7.25 11.73 12.76
C LEU A 269 -7.52 11.85 14.26
N PHE A 270 -8.67 12.41 14.60
CA PHE A 270 -9.15 12.52 15.97
C PHE A 270 -10.35 11.59 16.19
N PHE A 271 -10.28 10.78 17.25
CA PHE A 271 -11.44 10.06 17.78
C PHE A 271 -12.16 10.96 18.77
N LEU A 272 -13.38 11.37 18.43
CA LEU A 272 -14.13 12.40 19.13
C LEU A 272 -15.05 11.82 20.20
N THR A 273 -15.27 12.60 21.25
CA THR A 273 -16.42 12.41 22.15
C THR A 273 -17.69 13.03 21.52
N SER A 274 -18.85 12.83 22.16
CA SER A 274 -20.07 13.56 21.76
C SER A 274 -19.88 15.09 21.85
N GLU A 275 -19.20 15.57 22.88
CA GLU A 275 -18.90 17.00 23.05
C GLU A 275 -17.90 17.50 21.99
N GLY A 276 -16.92 16.68 21.63
CA GLY A 276 -15.97 16.99 20.56
C GLY A 276 -16.63 17.14 19.19
N LEU A 277 -17.65 16.32 18.91
CA LEU A 277 -18.41 16.39 17.67
C LEU A 277 -19.17 17.72 17.51
N GLU A 278 -19.66 18.28 18.61
CA GLU A 278 -20.31 19.61 18.62
C GLU A 278 -19.29 20.76 18.48
N ASN A 279 -18.02 20.49 18.79
CA ASN A 279 -16.93 21.47 18.83
C ASN A 279 -15.88 21.31 17.72
N VAL A 280 -16.22 20.64 16.61
CA VAL A 280 -15.29 20.37 15.49
C VAL A 280 -14.57 21.62 14.99
N GLN A 281 -15.26 22.75 14.85
CA GLN A 281 -14.64 24.00 14.39
C GLN A 281 -13.56 24.51 15.37
N ASN A 282 -13.80 24.34 16.67
CA ASN A 282 -12.83 24.71 17.71
C ASN A 282 -11.61 23.78 17.68
N ILE A 283 -11.83 22.48 17.48
CA ILE A 283 -10.74 21.49 17.30
C ILE A 283 -9.87 21.88 16.12
N ILE A 284 -10.47 22.14 14.96
CA ILE A 284 -9.76 22.58 13.74
C ILE A 284 -8.97 23.87 14.02
N THR A 285 -9.57 24.83 14.72
CA THR A 285 -8.89 26.10 15.08
C THR A 285 -7.64 25.84 15.93
N VAL A 286 -7.72 24.96 16.93
CA VAL A 286 -6.58 24.58 17.76
C VAL A 286 -5.48 23.90 16.93
N VAL A 287 -5.85 23.02 15.97
CA VAL A 287 -4.90 22.40 15.04
C VAL A 287 -4.13 23.45 14.27
N PHE A 288 -4.81 24.41 13.63
CA PHE A 288 -4.14 25.45 12.84
C PHE A 288 -3.32 26.42 13.72
N GLN A 289 -3.74 26.69 14.96
CA GLN A 289 -2.92 27.44 15.92
C GLN A 289 -1.62 26.70 16.24
N TYR A 290 -1.69 25.39 16.46
CA TYR A 290 -0.51 24.56 16.72
C TYR A 290 0.42 24.48 15.50
N LEU A 291 -0.12 24.29 14.30
CA LEU A 291 0.67 24.33 13.07
C LEU A 291 1.38 25.67 12.86
N LYS A 292 0.71 26.79 13.19
CA LYS A 292 1.32 28.13 13.14
C LYS A 292 2.43 28.31 14.19
N LEU A 293 2.28 27.70 15.37
CA LEU A 293 3.32 27.65 16.38
C LEU A 293 4.55 26.87 15.88
N LEU A 294 4.34 25.68 15.31
CA LEU A 294 5.42 24.88 14.72
C LEU A 294 6.13 25.63 13.60
N TRP A 295 5.39 26.30 12.71
CA TRP A 295 5.96 27.07 11.60
C TRP A 295 6.84 28.24 12.07
N ARG A 296 6.51 28.86 13.21
CA ARG A 296 7.30 29.96 13.81
C ARG A 296 8.49 29.48 14.63
N THR A 297 8.48 28.21 15.03
CA THR A 297 9.51 27.64 15.89
C THR A 297 10.60 27.04 15.00
N PRO A 298 11.88 27.42 15.19
CA PRO A 298 12.96 26.78 14.46
C PRO A 298 12.95 25.26 14.67
N ALA A 299 13.31 24.50 13.63
CA ALA A 299 13.40 23.05 13.73
C ALA A 299 14.37 22.66 14.86
N ARG A 300 13.88 21.86 15.80
CA ARG A 300 14.65 21.38 16.94
C ARG A 300 15.53 20.22 16.48
N LEU A 301 16.81 20.51 16.25
CA LEU A 301 17.81 19.51 15.86
C LEU A 301 17.98 18.42 16.92
N GLU A 302 17.86 18.78 18.21
CA GLU A 302 17.91 17.84 19.33
C GLU A 302 16.79 16.79 19.26
N ALA A 303 15.56 17.24 18.99
CA ALA A 303 14.41 16.33 18.82
C ALA A 303 14.60 15.39 17.62
N TRP A 304 15.15 15.90 16.52
CA TRP A 304 15.48 15.04 15.37
C TRP A 304 16.58 14.04 15.71
N ALA A 305 17.61 14.46 16.46
CA ALA A 305 18.70 13.57 16.88
C ALA A 305 18.18 12.47 17.83
N GLU A 306 17.27 12.79 18.74
CA GLU A 306 16.61 11.81 19.61
C GLU A 306 15.84 10.76 18.78
N MET A 307 15.00 11.21 17.84
CA MET A 307 14.28 10.33 16.92
C MET A 307 15.23 9.42 16.14
N TYR A 308 16.33 9.99 15.62
CA TYR A 308 17.34 9.22 14.90
C TYR A 308 18.02 8.16 15.78
N GLN A 309 18.31 8.47 17.04
CA GLN A 309 18.87 7.49 17.98
C GLN A 309 17.87 6.39 18.32
N ASN A 310 16.58 6.73 18.47
CA ASN A 310 15.53 5.74 18.70
C ASN A 310 15.42 4.76 17.52
N ASP A 311 15.39 5.26 16.28
CA ASP A 311 15.40 4.43 15.06
C ASP A 311 16.64 3.53 14.98
N LEU A 312 17.82 4.06 15.35
CA LEU A 312 19.06 3.27 15.38
C LEU A 312 19.01 2.15 16.43
N ASN A 313 18.47 2.46 17.61
CA ASN A 313 18.29 1.47 18.67
C ASN A 313 17.29 0.40 18.22
N GLU A 314 16.15 0.79 17.65
CA GLU A 314 15.18 -0.15 17.10
C GLU A 314 15.82 -1.04 16.04
N PHE A 315 16.58 -0.47 15.09
CA PHE A 315 17.28 -1.27 14.08
C PHE A 315 18.30 -2.24 14.67
N LYS A 316 19.07 -1.81 15.68
CA LYS A 316 20.13 -2.61 16.30
C LYS A 316 19.59 -3.74 17.17
N TYR A 317 18.49 -3.50 17.86
CA TYR A 317 17.90 -4.43 18.82
C TYR A 317 16.62 -5.09 18.30
N ASN A 318 16.26 -4.86 17.04
CA ASN A 318 15.08 -5.47 16.46
C ASN A 318 15.18 -6.98 16.60
N GLU A 319 14.14 -7.59 17.16
CA GLU A 319 14.07 -9.04 17.20
C GLU A 319 14.07 -9.56 15.77
N LYS A 320 14.72 -10.70 15.56
CA LYS A 320 14.55 -11.43 14.30
C LYS A 320 13.11 -11.93 14.27
N VAL A 321 12.21 -11.12 13.72
CA VAL A 321 10.85 -11.54 13.39
C VAL A 321 10.97 -12.52 12.23
N ILE A 322 11.14 -13.80 12.57
CA ILE A 322 10.92 -14.88 11.64
C ILE A 322 9.41 -14.99 11.54
N TRP A 323 8.84 -14.46 10.46
CA TRP A 323 7.43 -14.63 10.15
C TRP A 323 7.18 -16.12 9.92
N PHE A 324 6.77 -16.84 10.97
CA PHE A 324 6.14 -18.13 10.83
C PHE A 324 4.64 -17.86 10.72
N SER A 325 4.08 -17.92 9.51
CA SER A 325 2.62 -17.99 9.36
C SER A 325 2.17 -19.35 9.89
N GLY A 326 1.48 -19.35 11.03
CA GLY A 326 0.67 -20.49 11.49
C GLY A 326 -0.73 -20.45 10.89
#